data_AF-A0A9E5FGU7-F1
#
_entry.id   AF-A0A9E5FGU7-F1
#
_cell.length_a   1.000
_cell.length_b   1.000
_cell.length_c   1.000
_cell.angle_alpha   90.00
_cell.angle_beta   90.00
_cell.angle_gamma   90.00
#
_symmetry.space_group_name_H-M   'P 1'
#
loop_
_entity.id
_entity.type
_entity.pdbx_description
1 polymer ?
#
loop_
_entity_poly.entity_id
_entity_poly.type
_entity_poly.pdbx_seq_one_letter_code
_entity_poly.pdbx_strand_id
1 'polypeptide(L)' 'MDPFSDPRFEAGVTFFNGGDWYASHDLFEELWQETAEPERRWLQGIVQIAVALLHGERGNTHGAMV' A
#
# COMPACT_ATOMS: atom_id res chain seq x y z
N MET A 1 10.54 1.09 -15.16
CA MET A 1 10.80 -0.05 -14.27
C MET A 1 9.46 -0.71 -14.04
N ASP A 2 9.36 -2.02 -14.14
CA ASP A 2 8.15 -2.73 -13.69
C ASP A 2 8.16 -2.77 -12.15
N PRO A 3 7.26 -2.06 -11.45
CA PRO A 3 7.26 -2.02 -10.00
C PRO A 3 6.90 -3.37 -9.38
N PHE A 4 6.20 -4.24 -10.11
CA PHE A 4 5.79 -5.56 -9.60
C PHE A 4 6.95 -6.55 -9.52
N SER A 5 8.06 -6.25 -10.21
CA SER A 5 9.31 -7.00 -10.14
C SER A 5 10.31 -6.42 -9.12
N ASP A 6 9.99 -5.30 -8.47
CA ASP A 6 10.84 -4.69 -7.44
C ASP A 6 10.75 -5.52 -6.13
N PRO A 7 11.87 -5.83 -5.45
CA PRO A 7 11.83 -6.54 -4.17
C PRO A 7 10.95 -5.90 -3.08
N ARG A 8 10.78 -4.57 -3.13
CA ARG A 8 9.88 -3.84 -2.23
C ARG A 8 8.42 -4.25 -2.41
N PHE A 9 8.02 -4.66 -3.62
CA PHE A 9 6.64 -5.08 -3.88
C PHE A 9 6.33 -6.38 -3.11
N GLU A 10 7.20 -7.38 -3.22
CA GLU A 10 7.05 -8.65 -2.50
C GLU A 10 7.12 -8.45 -0.97
N ALA A 11 8.00 -7.56 -0.51
CA ALA A 11 8.08 -7.19 0.91
C ALA A 11 6.78 -6.51 1.38
N GLY A 12 6.24 -5.56 0.61
CA GLY A 12 4.97 -4.89 0.89
C GLY A 12 3.80 -5.87 0.95
N VAL A 13 3.75 -6.87 0.06
CA VAL A 13 2.76 -7.95 0.08
C VAL A 13 2.92 -8.83 1.32
N THR A 14 4.15 -9.13 1.73
CA THR A 14 4.41 -9.91 2.95
C THR A 14 3.88 -9.19 4.19
N PHE A 15 4.15 -7.88 4.33
CA PHE A 15 3.58 -7.07 5.42
C PHE A 15 2.05 -6.99 5.35
N PHE A 16 1.50 -6.78 4.16
CA PHE A 16 0.04 -6.74 3.96
C PHE A 16 -0.63 -8.04 4.43
N ASN A 17 -0.11 -9.19 3.99
CA ASN A 17 -0.64 -10.49 4.38
C ASN A 17 -0.44 -10.79 5.88
N GLY A 18 0.55 -10.17 6.51
CA GLY A 18 0.80 -10.25 7.96
C GLY A 18 -0.04 -9.28 8.80
N GLY A 19 -0.80 -8.38 8.17
CA GLY A 19 -1.57 -7.35 8.86
C GLY A 19 -0.75 -6.15 9.35
N ASP A 20 0.52 -6.04 8.94
CA ASP A 20 1.33 -4.85 9.23
C ASP A 20 1.00 -3.75 8.20
N TRP A 21 -0.16 -3.14 8.37
CA TRP A 21 -0.73 -2.19 7.41
C TRP A 21 0.14 -0.95 7.22
N TYR A 22 0.81 -0.49 8.28
CA TYR A 22 1.68 0.67 8.23
C TYR A 22 2.96 0.38 7.45
N ALA A 23 3.66 -0.72 7.76
CA ALA A 23 4.87 -1.09 7.01
C ALA A 23 4.56 -1.41 5.54
N SER A 24 3.41 -2.03 5.27
CA SER A 24 2.92 -2.27 3.92
C SER A 24 2.64 -0.96 3.17
N HIS A 25 1.93 -0.02 3.81
CA HIS A 25 1.63 1.29 3.26
C HIS A 25 2.89 2.04 2.83
N ASP A 26 3.88 2.19 3.73
CA ASP A 26 5.09 2.97 3.45
C ASP A 26 5.85 2.41 2.24
N LEU A 27 6.02 1.08 2.14
CA LEU A 27 6.71 0.46 0.99
C LEU A 27 5.95 0.66 -0.33
N PHE A 28 4.63 0.50 -0.31
CA PHE A 28 3.83 0.73 -1.53
C PHE A 28 3.76 2.22 -1.90
N GLU A 29 3.82 3.13 -0.93
CA GLU A 29 3.86 4.58 -1.17
C GLU A 29 5.18 4.98 -1.86
N GLU A 30 6.32 4.46 -1.40
CA GLU A 30 7.62 4.67 -2.06
C GLU A 30 7.58 4.21 -3.53
N LEU A 31 7.11 2.97 -3.77
CA LEU A 31 6.96 2.44 -5.14
C LEU A 31 6.01 3.30 -5.97
N TRP A 32 4.88 3.71 -5.39
CA TRP A 32 3.91 4.57 -6.07
C TRP A 32 4.53 5.90 -6.51
N GLN A 33 5.30 6.55 -5.63
CA GLN A 33 5.97 7.82 -5.93
C GLN A 33 6.97 7.71 -7.08
N GLU A 34 7.64 6.55 -7.23
CA GLU A 34 8.63 6.28 -8.28
C GLU A 34 8.03 5.74 -9.58
N THR A 35 6.76 5.33 -9.57
CA THR A 35 6.12 4.65 -10.70
C THR A 35 5.35 5.61 -11.59
N ALA A 36 5.52 5.46 -12.90
CA ALA A 36 4.76 6.18 -13.93
C ALA A 36 3.46 5.44 -14.31
N GLU A 37 2.58 6.11 -15.04
CA GLU A 37 1.40 5.45 -15.63
C GLU A 37 1.81 4.39 -16.67
N PRO A 38 1.06 3.28 -16.81
CA PRO A 38 -0.22 3.00 -16.14
C PRO A 38 -0.12 2.30 -14.77
N GLU A 39 1.03 1.74 -14.41
CA GLU A 39 1.19 0.91 -13.20
C GLU A 39 0.96 1.70 -11.90
N ARG A 40 1.22 3.02 -11.93
CA ARG A 40 0.99 3.94 -10.82
C ARG A 40 -0.41 3.82 -10.22
N ARG A 41 -1.45 3.63 -11.04
CA ARG A 41 -2.84 3.50 -10.57
C ARG A 41 -3.09 2.25 -9.74
N TRP A 42 -2.43 1.15 -10.06
CA TRP A 42 -2.54 -0.09 -9.29
C TRP A 42 -1.92 0.08 -7.91
N LEU A 43 -0.73 0.67 -7.84
CA LEU A 43 -0.05 0.97 -6.58
C LEU A 43 -0.85 1.97 -5.74
N GLN A 44 -1.42 3.01 -6.35
CA GLN A 44 -2.29 3.95 -5.65
C GLN A 44 -3.47 3.24 -4.97
N GLY A 45 -4.10 2.29 -5.64
CA GLY A 45 -5.17 1.49 -5.06
C GLY A 45 -4.71 0.69 -3.83
N ILE A 46 -3.54 0.06 -3.91
CA ILE A 46 -2.98 -0.73 -2.80
C ILE A 46 -2.64 0.18 -1.60
N VAL A 47 -2.02 1.34 -1.84
CA VAL A 47 -1.72 2.35 -0.80
C VAL A 47 -3.00 2.76 -0.07
N GLN A 48 -4.07 3.06 -0.81
CA GLN A 48 -5.36 3.45 -0.23
C GLN A 48 -6.02 2.31 0.57
N ILE A 49 -5.91 1.07 0.10
CA ILE A 49 -6.43 -0.09 0.84
C ILE A 49 -5.64 -0.29 2.15
N ALA A 50 -4.30 -0.19 2.12
CA ALA A 50 -3.47 -0.35 3.30
C ALA A 50 -3.77 0.70 4.38
N VAL A 51 -3.92 1.98 4.01
CA VAL A 51 -4.26 3.03 4.98
C VAL A 51 -5.69 2.91 5.50
N ALA A 52 -6.64 2.48 4.68
CA ALA A 52 -8.01 2.21 5.11
C ALA A 52 -8.06 1.08 6.17
N LEU A 53 -7.29 0.01 5.96
CA LEU A 53 -7.15 -1.08 6.92
C LEU A 53 -6.47 -0.62 8.22
N LEU A 54 -5.42 0.19 8.13
CA LEU A 54 -4.77 0.80 9.30
C LEU A 54 -5.75 1.66 10.11
N HIS A 55 -6.59 2.45 9.45
CA HIS A 55 -7.65 3.22 10.11
C HIS A 55 -8.69 2.32 10.76
N GLY A 56 -9.11 1.25 10.08
CA GLY A 56 -10.01 0.24 10.63
C GLY A 56 -9.46 -0.41 11.91
N GLU A 57 -8.19 -0.82 11.90
CA GLU A 57 -7.50 -1.40 13.06
C GLU A 57 -7.47 -0.44 14.25
N ARG A 58 -7.27 0.85 14.00
CA ARG A 58 -7.25 1.90 15.04
C ARG A 58 -8.64 2.33 15.51
N GLY A 59 -9.71 1.70 15.00
CA GLY A 59 -11.09 2.10 15.30
C GLY A 59 -11.51 3.43 14.69
N ASN A 60 -10.72 4.00 13.78
CA ASN A 60 -11.05 5.21 13.04
C ASN A 60 -11.90 4.86 11.81
N THR A 61 -13.17 4.55 12.03
CA THR A 61 -14.10 4.16 10.95
C THR A 61 -14.30 5.27 9.92
N HIS A 62 -14.24 6.53 10.32
CA HIS A 62 -14.32 7.65 9.39
C HIS A 62 -13.11 7.64 8.45
N GLY A 63 -11.89 7.58 8.99
CA GLY A 63 -10.65 7.51 8.20
C GLY A 63 -10.55 6.27 7.32
N ALA A 64 -11.23 5.18 7.66
CA ALA A 64 -11.24 3.97 6.84
C ALA A 64 -12.11 4.08 5.57
N MET A 65 -13.01 5.06 5.50
CA MET A 65 -14.00 5.20 4.42
C MET A 65 -13.77 6.40 3.49
N VAL A 66 -12.84 7.29 3.83
CA VAL A 66 -12.64 8.59 3.15
C VAL A 66 -11.28 8.70 2.49
#